data_AF-A0A6N4Q946-F1
#
_entry.id   AF-A0A6N4Q946-F1
#
_cell.length_a   1.000
_cell.length_b   1.000
_cell.length_c   1.000
_cell.angle_alpha   90.00
_cell.angle_beta   90.00
_cell.angle_gamma   90.00
#
_symmetry.space_group_name_H-M   'P 1'
#
loop_
_entity.id
_entity.type
_entity.pdbx_description
1 polymer ?
#
loop_
_entity_poly.entity_id
_entity_poly.type
_entity_poly.pdbx_seq_one_letter_code
_entity_poly.pdbx_strand_id
1 'polypeptide(L)'
;MKLIQNVFYLVIIVILTNCSVGKKEDACKYYLERDYKFYCNGLAFSVATYKEDRNLAQVITSNITLVGCATYFKKKKECESEENQYLPGFYE
;
A
#
# COMPACT_ATOMS: atom_id res chain seq x y z
N MET A 1 -38.23 14.65 8.26
CA MET A 1 -37.51 15.18 7.07
C MET A 1 -36.01 15.30 7.30
N LYS A 2 -35.53 15.96 8.38
CA LYS A 2 -34.08 16.16 8.64
C LYS A 2 -33.25 14.86 8.71
N LEU A 3 -33.81 13.79 9.26
CA LEU A 3 -33.11 12.50 9.45
C LEU A 3 -32.85 11.78 8.12
N ILE A 4 -33.81 11.83 7.20
CA ILE A 4 -33.69 11.28 5.84
C ILE A 4 -32.66 12.07 5.03
N GLN A 5 -32.66 13.40 5.17
CA GLN A 5 -31.70 14.29 4.53
C GLN A 5 -30.26 13.98 4.97
N ASN A 6 -30.02 13.81 6.28
CA ASN A 6 -28.69 13.47 6.81
C ASN A 6 -28.18 12.10 6.31
N VAL A 7 -29.05 11.09 6.24
CA VAL A 7 -28.67 9.77 5.70
C VAL A 7 -28.30 9.88 4.22
N PHE A 8 -29.04 10.68 3.45
CA PHE A 8 -28.76 10.88 2.03
C PHE A 8 -27.41 11.57 1.80
N TYR A 9 -27.06 12.58 2.59
CA TYR A 9 -25.74 13.22 2.52
C TYR A 9 -24.60 12.26 2.87
N LEU A 10 -24.77 11.41 3.90
CA LEU A 10 -23.77 10.40 4.26
C LEU A 10 -23.52 9.40 3.13
N VAL A 11 -24.59 8.91 2.50
CA VAL A 11 -24.48 7.97 1.36
C VAL A 11 -23.79 8.64 0.16
N ILE A 12 -24.12 9.89 -0.14
CA ILE A 12 -23.47 10.65 -1.23
C ILE A 12 -21.97 10.82 -0.95
N ILE A 13 -21.59 11.17 0.28
CA ILE A 13 -20.18 11.34 0.65
C ILE A 13 -19.41 10.03 0.47
N VAL A 14 -19.96 8.90 0.91
CA VAL A 14 -19.31 7.57 0.76
C VAL A 14 -19.13 7.19 -0.72
N ILE A 15 -20.13 7.48 -1.57
CA ILE A 15 -20.06 7.20 -3.01
C ILE A 15 -19.04 8.12 -3.70
N LEU A 16 -18.99 9.40 -3.32
CA LEU A 16 -18.09 10.36 -3.94
C LEU A 16 -16.62 10.14 -3.57
N THR A 17 -16.33 9.68 -2.35
CA THR A 17 -14.97 9.46 -1.89
C THR A 17 -14.42 8.07 -2.22
N ASN A 18 -15.22 7.16 -2.84
CA ASN A 18 -14.84 5.75 -3.10
C ASN A 18 -14.23 5.01 -1.87
N CYS A 19 -14.53 5.47 -0.65
CA CYS A 19 -13.94 4.87 0.54
C CYS A 19 -14.67 3.57 0.90
N SER A 20 -13.92 2.48 0.97
CA SER A 20 -14.34 1.21 1.52
C SER A 20 -14.06 1.16 3.02
N VAL A 21 -15.04 0.69 3.79
CA VAL A 21 -14.89 0.41 5.22
C VAL A 21 -14.54 -1.05 5.40
N GLY A 22 -13.41 -1.32 6.07
CA GLY A 22 -12.96 -2.68 6.36
C GLY A 22 -12.14 -2.75 7.64
N LYS A 23 -11.27 -3.75 7.74
CA LYS A 23 -10.33 -3.83 8.86
C LYS A 23 -9.14 -2.90 8.61
N LYS A 24 -8.53 -2.42 9.69
CA LYS A 24 -7.29 -1.65 9.61
C LYS A 24 -6.16 -2.46 8.99
N GLU A 25 -6.13 -3.77 9.23
CA GLU A 25 -5.23 -4.70 8.54
C GLU A 25 -5.39 -4.62 7.01
N ASP A 26 -6.63 -4.71 6.51
CA ASP A 26 -6.92 -4.68 5.07
C ASP A 26 -6.55 -3.33 4.46
N ALA A 27 -6.89 -2.23 5.14
CA ALA A 27 -6.51 -0.88 4.73
C ALA A 27 -4.99 -0.72 4.67
N CYS A 28 -4.28 -1.22 5.67
CA CYS A 28 -2.82 -1.19 5.74
C CYS A 28 -2.20 -1.97 4.58
N LYS A 29 -2.68 -3.19 4.31
CA LYS A 29 -2.23 -4.01 3.18
C LYS A 29 -2.50 -3.31 1.85
N TYR A 30 -3.67 -2.71 1.68
CA TYR A 30 -4.04 -1.98 0.47
C TYR A 30 -3.06 -0.85 0.15
N TYR A 31 -2.83 0.07 1.10
CA TYR A 31 -1.92 1.18 0.90
C TYR A 31 -0.46 0.74 0.76
N LEU A 32 -0.06 -0.27 1.53
CA LEU A 32 1.28 -0.85 1.42
C LEU A 32 1.52 -1.45 0.03
N GLU A 33 0.53 -2.14 -0.52
CA GLU A 33 0.65 -2.75 -1.84
C GLU A 33 0.63 -1.69 -2.94
N ARG A 34 -0.19 -0.65 -2.82
CA ARG A 34 -0.21 0.48 -3.75
C ARG A 34 1.13 1.22 -3.80
N ASP A 35 1.72 1.51 -2.64
CA ASP A 35 2.85 2.42 -2.55
C ASP A 35 4.21 1.71 -2.68
N TYR A 36 4.29 0.41 -2.35
CA TYR A 36 5.58 -0.30 -2.26
C TYR A 36 5.75 -1.51 -3.17
N LYS A 37 4.68 -2.09 -3.73
CA LYS A 37 4.79 -3.29 -4.62
C LYS A 37 5.70 -3.05 -5.81
N PHE A 38 5.73 -1.81 -6.32
CA PHE A 38 6.58 -1.41 -7.43
C PHE A 38 8.08 -1.64 -7.14
N TYR A 39 8.54 -1.44 -5.90
CA TYR A 39 9.95 -1.64 -5.55
C TYR A 39 10.36 -3.11 -5.64
N CYS A 40 9.51 -4.04 -5.19
CA CYS A 40 9.79 -5.47 -5.29
C CYS A 40 9.76 -5.97 -6.73
N ASN A 41 8.82 -5.49 -7.54
CA ASN A 41 8.79 -5.80 -8.98
C ASN A 41 10.01 -5.23 -9.71
N GLY A 42 10.40 -3.99 -9.38
CA GLY A 42 11.60 -3.35 -9.92
C GLY A 42 12.88 -4.09 -9.52
N LEU A 43 12.95 -4.60 -8.29
CA LEU A 43 14.06 -5.43 -7.84
C LEU A 43 14.14 -6.75 -8.63
N ALA A 44 13.02 -7.47 -8.79
CA ALA A 44 12.97 -8.70 -9.56
C ALA A 44 13.42 -8.48 -11.02
N PHE A 45 12.98 -7.37 -11.64
CA PHE A 45 13.44 -6.96 -12.96
C PHE A 45 14.95 -6.66 -12.98
N SER A 46 15.46 -5.92 -11.99
CA SER A 46 16.88 -5.56 -11.92
C SER A 46 17.83 -6.76 -11.75
N VAL A 47 17.34 -7.83 -11.11
CA VAL A 47 18.05 -9.11 -10.98
C VAL A 47 17.98 -9.89 -12.29
N ALA A 48 16.82 -9.93 -12.95
CA ALA A 48 16.65 -10.61 -14.24
C ALA A 48 17.47 -9.99 -15.37
N THR A 49 17.71 -8.67 -15.34
CA THR A 49 18.51 -7.95 -16.33
C THR A 49 19.95 -7.69 -15.88
N TYR A 50 20.46 -8.49 -14.94
CA TYR A 50 21.81 -8.33 -14.40
C TYR A 50 22.87 -8.39 -15.51
N LYS A 51 23.66 -7.33 -15.65
CA LYS A 51 24.89 -7.29 -16.45
C LYS A 51 26.06 -6.92 -15.54
N GLU A 52 27.22 -7.48 -15.81
CA GLU A 52 28.44 -7.30 -15.01
C GLU A 52 28.95 -5.85 -15.04
N ASP A 53 28.81 -5.18 -16.20
CA ASP A 53 29.13 -3.75 -16.38
C ASP A 53 27.96 -2.83 -15.98
N ARG A 54 27.70 -2.71 -14.67
CA ARG A 54 26.73 -1.74 -14.18
C ARG A 54 27.31 -0.33 -14.16
N ASN A 55 26.58 0.61 -14.72
CA ASN A 55 26.83 2.03 -14.49
C ASN A 55 26.31 2.45 -13.10
N LEU A 56 26.87 3.53 -12.54
CA LEU A 56 26.55 4.04 -11.20
C LEU A 56 25.03 4.22 -10.98
N ALA A 57 24.31 4.67 -12.01
CA ALA A 57 22.87 4.83 -11.99
C ALA A 57 22.13 3.50 -11.74
N GLN A 58 22.50 2.41 -12.43
CA GLN A 58 21.89 1.09 -12.23
C GLN A 58 22.13 0.55 -10.82
N VAL A 59 23.33 0.77 -10.26
CA VAL A 59 23.64 0.36 -8.88
C VAL A 59 22.76 1.12 -7.89
N ILE A 60 22.67 2.44 -8.03
CA ILE A 60 21.83 3.28 -7.16
C ILE A 60 20.35 2.87 -7.25
N THR A 61 19.80 2.72 -8.46
CA THR A 61 18.41 2.29 -8.65
C THR A 61 18.15 0.92 -8.04
N SER A 62 19.07 -0.04 -8.22
CA SER A 62 18.93 -1.38 -7.63
C SER A 62 18.91 -1.35 -6.10
N ASN A 63 19.74 -0.50 -5.48
CA ASN A 63 19.73 -0.30 -4.03
C ASN A 63 18.44 0.35 -3.54
N ILE A 64 17.91 1.36 -4.25
CA ILE A 64 16.63 1.98 -3.91
C ILE A 64 15.51 0.94 -3.96
N THR A 65 15.45 0.11 -5.01
CA THR A 65 14.45 -0.96 -5.12
C THR A 65 14.63 -2.04 -4.06
N LEU A 66 15.87 -2.37 -3.68
CA LEU A 66 16.17 -3.33 -2.62
C LEU A 66 15.65 -2.82 -1.27
N VAL A 67 16.00 -1.59 -0.89
CA VAL A 67 15.56 -0.97 0.37
C VAL A 67 14.04 -0.79 0.39
N GLY A 68 13.44 -0.37 -0.73
CA GLY A 68 12.00 -0.24 -0.87
C GLY A 68 11.29 -1.58 -0.66
N CYS A 69 11.81 -2.66 -1.26
CA CYS A 69 11.24 -4.00 -1.09
C CYS A 69 11.47 -4.58 0.32
N ALA A 70 12.62 -4.33 0.94
CA ALA A 70 12.84 -4.71 2.34
C ALA A 70 11.88 -3.97 3.28
N THR A 71 11.62 -2.68 3.01
CA THR A 71 10.66 -1.87 3.76
C THR A 71 9.24 -2.39 3.59
N TYR A 72 8.85 -2.83 2.38
CA TYR A 72 7.57 -3.48 2.12
C TYR A 72 7.35 -4.67 3.06
N PHE A 73 8.30 -5.61 3.12
CA PHE A 73 8.15 -6.80 3.97
C PHE A 73 8.12 -6.46 5.46
N LYS A 74 8.92 -5.49 5.90
CA LYS A 74 8.89 -5.03 7.29
C LYS A 74 7.50 -4.48 7.65
N LYS A 75 6.98 -3.54 6.85
CA LYS A 75 5.67 -2.93 7.06
C LYS A 75 4.53 -3.93 6.89
N LYS A 76 4.66 -4.93 6.02
CA LYS A 76 3.66 -5.98 5.86
C LYS A 76 3.44 -6.74 7.17
N LYS A 77 4.53 -7.07 7.86
CA LYS A 77 4.47 -7.70 9.18
C LYS A 77 3.84 -6.79 10.25
N GLU A 78 4.08 -5.48 10.16
CA GLU A 78 3.43 -4.49 11.04
C GLU A 78 1.91 -4.38 10.76
N CYS A 79 1.48 -4.50 9.50
CA CYS A 79 0.06 -4.53 9.14
C CYS A 79 -0.66 -5.74 9.75
N GLU A 80 -0.01 -6.91 9.79
CA GLU A 80 -0.52 -8.18 10.33
C GLU A 80 -0.48 -8.24 11.87
N SER A 81 -0.21 -7.11 12.55
CA SER A 81 -0.32 -7.00 14.01
C SER A 81 -1.74 -7.28 14.48
N GLU A 82 -1.85 -7.99 15.61
CA GLU A 82 -3.12 -8.33 16.27
C GLU A 82 -3.97 -7.07 16.57
N GLU A 83 -3.34 -5.94 16.89
CA GLU A 83 -4.03 -4.66 17.12
C GLU A 83 -4.82 -4.19 15.89
N ASN A 84 -4.28 -4.38 14.69
CA ASN A 84 -4.91 -3.94 13.44
C ASN A 84 -6.06 -4.85 13.00
N GLN A 85 -6.17 -6.04 13.58
CA GLN A 85 -7.20 -7.02 13.24
C GLN A 85 -8.57 -6.64 13.79
N TYR A 86 -8.60 -5.89 14.91
CA TYR A 86 -9.82 -5.48 15.61
C TYR A 86 -10.17 -4.00 15.40
N LEU A 87 -9.26 -3.21 14.84
CA LEU A 87 -9.51 -1.81 14.55
C LEU A 87 -10.17 -1.65 13.17
N PRO A 88 -11.18 -0.78 13.04
CA PRO A 88 -11.73 -0.42 11.73
C PRO A 88 -10.70 0.38 10.91
N GLY A 89 -10.73 0.16 9.60
CA GLY A 89 -9.88 0.84 8.63
C GLY A 89 -10.70 1.40 7.46
N PHE A 90 -10.18 2.46 6.86
CA PHE A 90 -10.73 3.06 5.65
C PHE A 90 -9.66 2.98 4.57
N TYR A 91 -10.06 2.59 3.37
CA TYR A 91 -9.19 2.59 2.20
C TYR A 91 -9.98 3.00 0.96
N GLU A 92 -9.28 3.54 -0.04
CA GLU A 92 -9.84 4.27 -1.18
C GLU A 92 -9.44 3.60 -2.49
#